data_AF-A0A1M6NYB7-F1
#
_entry.id   AF-A0A1M6NYB7-F1
#
_cell.length_a   1.000
_cell.length_b   1.000
_cell.length_c   1.000
_cell.angle_alpha   90.00
_cell.angle_beta   90.00
_cell.angle_gamma   90.00
#
_symmetry.space_group_name_H-M   'P 1'
#
loop_
_entity.id
_entity.type
_entity.pdbx_description
1 polymer ?
#
loop_
_entity_poly.entity_id
_entity_poly.type
_entity_poly.pdbx_seq_one_letter_code
_entity_poly.pdbx_strand_id
1 'polypeptide(L)' 'MTRFILENDIKKVTDLQAFDMDGYNYNPRMSKGNRPVFTRG' A
#
# COMPACT_ATOMS: atom_id res chain seq x y z
N MET A 1 -1.49 5.88 5.44
CA MET A 1 -2.35 4.85 4.81
C MET A 1 -3.83 5.26 4.78
N THR A 2 -4.52 5.45 5.91
CA THR A 2 -5.97 5.81 5.91
C THR A 2 -6.31 7.04 5.07
N ARG A 3 -5.49 8.10 5.14
CA ARG A 3 -5.66 9.30 4.30
C ARG A 3 -5.59 8.99 2.80
N PHE A 4 -4.59 8.23 2.38
CA PHE A 4 -4.41 7.84 0.98
C PHE A 4 -5.59 7.04 0.44
N ILE A 5 -6.15 6.14 1.26
CA ILE A 5 -7.33 5.35 0.90
C ILE A 5 -8.52 6.27 0.61
N LEU A 6 -8.74 7.27 1.47
CA LEU A 6 -9.85 8.21 1.33
C LEU A 6 -9.65 9.18 0.16
N GLU A 7 -8.45 9.74 0.01
CA GLU A 7 -8.13 10.72 -1.05
C GLU A 7 -8.21 10.10 -2.46
N ASN A 8 -7.94 8.79 -2.59
CA ASN A 8 -7.92 8.10 -3.88
C ASN A 8 -9.14 7.18 -4.11
N ASP A 9 -10.16 7.23 -3.23
CA ASP A 9 -11.36 6.36 -3.26
C ASP A 9 -10.99 4.88 -3.52
N ILE A 10 -10.01 4.36 -2.77
CA ILE A 10 -9.47 3.01 -2.98
C ILE A 10 -10.53 1.97 -2.61
N LYS A 11 -10.93 1.14 -3.59
CA LYS A 11 -11.93 0.06 -3.39
C LYS A 11 -11.33 -1.35 -3.46
N LYS A 12 -10.12 -1.50 -3.99
CA LYS A 12 -9.45 -2.79 -4.13
C LYS A 12 -8.12 -2.79 -3.40
N VAL A 13 -7.79 -3.93 -2.80
CA VAL A 13 -6.51 -4.14 -2.10
C VAL A 13 -5.31 -4.00 -3.04
N THR A 14 -5.48 -4.30 -4.33
CA THR A 14 -4.45 -4.13 -5.36
C THR A 14 -4.02 -2.68 -5.52
N ASP A 15 -4.94 -1.74 -5.32
CA ASP A 15 -4.68 -0.32 -5.57
C ASP A 15 -3.86 0.29 -4.43
N LEU A 16 -3.81 -0.37 -3.26
CA LEU A 16 -2.91 -0.02 -2.15
C LEU A 16 -1.43 -0.17 -2.53
N GLN A 17 -1.10 -0.96 -3.55
CA GLN A 17 0.29 -1.15 -3.99
C GLN A 17 0.93 0.16 -4.49
N ALA A 18 0.12 1.15 -4.88
CA ALA A 18 0.56 2.47 -5.30
C ALA A 18 0.89 3.42 -4.11
N PHE A 19 0.75 2.96 -2.86
CA PHE A 19 1.07 3.77 -1.69
C PHE A 19 2.59 3.99 -1.54
N ASP A 20 3.01 5.25 -1.59
CA ASP A 20 4.41 5.68 -1.57
C ASP A 20 4.71 6.86 -0.59
N MET A 21 3.78 7.18 0.32
CA MET A 21 3.94 8.31 1.25
C MET A 21 4.95 8.04 2.36
N ASP A 22 5.59 9.11 2.86
CA ASP A 22 6.50 9.11 4.02
C ASP A 22 7.63 8.07 3.94
N GLY A 23 8.11 7.79 2.72
CA GLY A 23 9.20 6.84 2.45
C GLY A 23 8.80 5.36 2.53
N TYR A 24 7.52 5.05 2.70
CA TYR A 24 7.03 3.68 2.60
C TYR A 24 6.99 3.22 1.14
N ASN A 25 7.41 1.98 0.90
CA ASN A 25 7.35 1.36 -0.42
C ASN A 25 6.72 -0.04 -0.33
N TYR A 26 5.91 -0.40 -1.32
CA TYR A 26 5.33 -1.73 -1.42
C TYR A 26 6.42 -2.79 -1.63
N ASN A 27 6.37 -3.87 -0.83
CA ASN A 27 7.32 -4.98 -0.91
C ASN A 27 6.63 -6.23 -1.49
N PRO A 28 6.75 -6.50 -2.80
CA PRO A 28 6.08 -7.63 -3.44
C PRO A 28 6.59 -8.98 -2.93
N ARG A 29 7.83 -9.06 -2.46
CA ARG A 29 8.42 -10.32 -1.96
C ARG A 29 7.85 -10.74 -0.60
N MET A 30 7.51 -9.77 0.24
CA MET A 30 6.92 -10.01 1.57
C MET A 30 5.39 -10.04 1.54
N SER A 31 4.78 -9.46 0.52
CA SER A 31 3.34 -9.42 0.35
C SER A 31 2.80 -10.78 -0.07
N LYS A 32 1.73 -11.25 0.60
CA LYS A 32 1.11 -12.56 0.33
C LYS A 32 -0.40 -12.47 0.32
N GLY A 33 -1.02 -12.81 -0.80
CA GLY A 33 -2.48 -12.74 -0.99
C GLY A 33 -3.00 -11.33 -0.69
N ASN A 34 -4.01 -11.22 0.17
CA ASN A 34 -4.61 -9.94 0.57
C ASN A 34 -3.85 -9.21 1.70
N ARG A 35 -2.57 -9.52 1.89
CA ARG A 35 -1.72 -8.86 2.90
C ARG A 35 -0.56 -8.13 2.20
N PRO A 36 -0.80 -6.89 1.73
CA PRO A 36 0.28 -6.05 1.22
C PRO A 36 1.17 -5.60 2.37
N VAL A 37 2.48 -5.74 2.19
CA VAL A 37 3.51 -5.34 3.15
C VAL A 37 4.26 -4.15 2.58
N PHE A 38 4.38 -3.08 3.38
CA PHE A 38 5.12 -1.89 3.03
C PHE A 38 6.33 -1.76 3.95
N THR A 39 7.50 -1.49 3.38
CA THR A 39 8.75 -1.31 4.12
C THR A 39 9.21 0.14 3.98
N ARG A 40 9.80 0.69 5.05
CA ARG A 40 10.43 2.01 5.06
C ARG A 40 11.91 1.81 5.36
N GLY A 41 12.77 2.46 4.57
CA GLY A 41 14.22 2.46 4.71
C GLY A 41 14.72 3.88 4.88
#